data_AF-A0A0J7K4M3-F1
#
_entry.id   AF-A0A0J7K4M3-F1
#
_cell.length_a   1.000
_cell.length_b   1.000
_cell.length_c   1.000
_cell.angle_alpha   90.00
_cell.angle_beta   90.00
_cell.angle_gamma   90.00
#
_symmetry.space_group_name_H-M   'P 1'
#
loop_
_entity.id
_entity.type
_entity.pdbx_description
1 polymer ?
#
loop_
_entity_poly.entity_id
_entity_poly.type
_entity_poly.pdbx_seq_one_letter_code
_entity_poly.pdbx_strand_id
1 'polypeptide(L)'
;MKSGEDMRDHIRNFFDIVDKIQEMELEIIDDLLTILLLYSIPDEYESFRIAVETQEKLPEPEALKIKLLEEYEARKRNTRENVPGAMFVNKNSGKSNHIKKNENPKKECFKGSIAG
;
A
#
# COMPACT_ATOMS: atom_id res chain seq x y z
N MET A 1 -8.10 13.20 11.89
CA MET A 1 -7.81 13.33 10.45
C MET A 1 -9.09 13.20 9.63
N LYS A 2 -9.26 14.03 8.59
CA LYS A 2 -10.31 13.86 7.57
C LYS A 2 -9.79 13.07 6.37
N SER A 3 -10.70 12.50 5.58
CA SER A 3 -10.32 11.82 4.33
C SER A 3 -9.54 12.75 3.40
N GLY A 4 -8.42 12.26 2.87
CA GLY A 4 -7.53 13.01 1.95
C GLY A 4 -6.52 13.96 2.61
N GLU A 5 -6.53 14.10 3.93
CA GLU A 5 -5.53 14.88 4.68
C GLU A 5 -4.15 14.17 4.70
N ASP A 6 -3.06 14.92 4.87
CA ASP A 6 -1.71 14.34 4.98
C ASP A 6 -1.51 13.71 6.36
N MET A 7 -1.10 12.43 6.36
CA MET A 7 -0.92 11.66 7.58
C MET A 7 0.19 12.21 8.47
N ARG A 8 1.24 12.81 7.89
CA ARG A 8 2.37 13.39 8.62
C ARG A 8 1.92 14.60 9.44
N ASP A 9 1.10 15.46 8.84
CA ASP A 9 0.58 16.64 9.49
C ASP A 9 -0.36 16.25 10.65
N HIS A 10 -1.23 15.26 10.44
CA HIS A 10 -2.08 14.73 11.50
C HIS A 10 -1.27 14.13 12.65
N ILE A 11 -0.28 13.28 12.37
CA ILE A 11 0.59 12.68 13.40
C ILE A 11 1.33 13.76 14.18
N ARG A 12 1.92 14.75 13.48
CA ARG A 12 2.60 15.87 14.13
C ARG A 12 1.65 16.63 15.07
N ASN A 13 0.49 17.05 14.56
CA ASN A 13 -0.48 17.78 15.36
C ASN A 13 -1.00 16.96 16.55
N PHE A 14 -1.15 15.65 16.38
CA PHE A 14 -1.57 14.74 17.45
C PHE A 14 -0.54 14.70 18.58
N PHE A 15 0.75 14.48 18.27
CA PHE A 15 1.80 14.47 19.29
C PHE A 15 2.06 15.85 19.90
N ASP A 16 1.93 16.94 19.13
CA ASP A 16 1.98 18.30 19.68
C ASP A 16 0.87 18.57 20.73
N ILE A 17 -0.28 17.88 20.65
CA ILE A 17 -1.34 17.94 21.67
C ILE A 17 -0.97 17.09 22.88
N VAL A 18 -0.42 15.90 22.65
CA VAL A 18 0.02 14.97 23.70
C VAL A 18 1.12 15.61 24.56
N ASP A 19 2.10 16.24 23.92
CA ASP A 19 3.19 16.95 24.60
C ASP A 19 2.64 18.05 25.51
N LYS A 20 1.67 18.84 25.04
CA LYS A 20 1.00 19.86 25.87
C LYS A 20 0.23 19.28 27.06
N ILE A 21 -0.34 18.09 26.92
CA ILE A 21 -1.02 17.40 28.03
C ILE A 21 0.01 16.93 29.05
N GLN A 22 1.13 16.37 28.59
CA GLN A 22 2.22 15.92 29.46
C GLN A 22 2.91 17.09 30.18
N GLU A 23 3.03 18.26 29.54
CA GLU A 23 3.49 19.52 30.17
C GLU A 23 2.61 19.95 31.35
N MET A 24 1.34 19.53 31.39
CA MET A 24 0.42 19.77 32.51
C MET A 24 0.50 18.69 33.60
N GLU A 25 1.55 17.87 33.60
CA GLU A 25 1.75 16.73 34.52
C GLU A 25 0.65 15.65 34.42
N LEU A 26 -0.03 15.57 33.27
CA LEU A 26 -1.00 14.52 32.97
C LEU A 26 -0.33 13.43 32.14
N GLU A 27 -0.02 12.31 32.78
CA GLU A 27 0.56 11.15 32.11
C GLU A 27 -0.52 10.38 31.33
N ILE A 28 -0.23 10.12 30.04
CA ILE A 28 -1.08 9.30 29.17
C ILE A 28 -0.38 7.94 29.02
N ILE A 29 -1.09 6.88 29.38
CA ILE A 29 -0.60 5.51 29.22
C ILE A 29 -0.44 5.19 27.73
N ASP A 30 0.66 4.54 27.36
CA ASP A 30 1.00 4.24 25.96
C ASP A 30 -0.12 3.48 25.22
N ASP A 31 -0.75 2.48 25.85
CA ASP A 31 -1.88 1.75 25.26
C ASP A 31 -3.05 2.69 24.92
N LEU A 32 -3.36 3.63 25.82
CA LEU A 32 -4.41 4.62 25.59
C LEU A 32 -4.01 5.57 24.47
N LEU A 33 -2.74 6.00 24.43
CA LEU A 33 -2.22 6.85 23.37
C LEU A 33 -2.30 6.17 22.00
N THR A 34 -1.95 4.88 21.93
CA THR A 34 -2.06 4.05 20.73
C THR A 34 -3.51 3.92 20.27
N ILE A 35 -4.45 3.65 21.18
CA ILE A 35 -5.88 3.59 20.85
C ILE A 35 -6.36 4.95 20.35
N LEU A 36 -6.05 6.04 21.05
CA LEU A 36 -6.44 7.40 20.64
C LEU A 36 -5.92 7.75 19.25
N LEU A 37 -4.66 7.42 18.95
CA LEU A 37 -4.08 7.64 17.64
C LEU A 37 -4.78 6.78 16.59
N LEU A 38 -5.03 5.49 16.86
CA LEU A 38 -5.69 4.56 15.95
C LEU A 38 -7.12 4.96 15.59
N TYR A 39 -7.84 5.56 16.52
CA TYR A 39 -9.21 6.05 16.32
C TYR A 39 -9.29 7.49 15.82
N SER A 40 -8.14 8.19 15.72
CA SER A 40 -8.06 9.55 15.18
C SER A 40 -7.92 9.61 13.65
N ILE A 41 -7.70 8.46 13.00
CA ILE A 41 -7.60 8.30 11.54
C ILE A 41 -8.97 7.95 10.95
N PRO A 42 -9.23 8.24 9.66
CA PRO A 42 -10.55 8.07 9.08
C PRO A 42 -10.80 6.61 8.66
N ASP A 43 -12.07 6.29 8.41
CA ASP A 43 -12.54 4.91 8.18
C ASP A 43 -11.93 4.25 6.95
N GLU A 44 -11.34 4.99 6.01
CA GLU A 44 -10.62 4.36 4.90
C GLU A 44 -9.46 3.47 5.39
N TYR A 45 -8.95 3.71 6.60
CA TYR A 45 -7.90 2.91 7.25
C TYR A 45 -8.45 1.74 8.07
N GLU A 46 -9.74 1.38 7.92
CA GLU A 46 -10.37 0.28 8.66
C GLU A 46 -9.57 -1.02 8.60
N SER A 47 -9.09 -1.45 7.43
CA SER A 47 -8.30 -2.68 7.33
C SER A 47 -7.00 -2.62 8.14
N PHE A 48 -6.37 -1.45 8.21
CA PHE A 48 -5.19 -1.23 9.05
C PHE A 48 -5.57 -1.28 10.53
N ARG A 49 -6.69 -0.63 10.92
CA ARG A 49 -7.21 -0.68 12.30
C ARG A 49 -7.46 -2.10 12.76
N ILE A 50 -8.19 -2.90 11.97
CA ILE A 50 -8.45 -4.32 12.26
C ILE A 50 -7.14 -5.10 12.40
N ALA A 51 -6.16 -4.89 11.51
CA ALA A 51 -4.88 -5.59 11.56
C ALA A 51 -4.04 -5.24 12.80
N VAL A 52 -4.22 -4.06 13.39
CA VAL A 52 -3.59 -3.66 14.65
C VAL A 52 -4.37 -4.21 15.84
N GLU A 53 -5.70 -4.07 15.85
CA GLU A 53 -6.59 -4.52 16.94
C GLU A 53 -6.59 -6.03 17.14
N THR A 54 -6.31 -6.80 16.08
CA THR A 54 -6.24 -8.27 16.14
C THR A 54 -4.92 -8.79 16.72
N GLN A 55 -3.92 -7.94 16.95
CA GLN A 55 -2.64 -8.35 17.55
C GLN A 55 -2.81 -8.57 19.05
N GLU A 56 -2.14 -9.59 19.60
CA GLU A 56 -2.19 -9.90 21.04
C GLU A 56 -1.72 -8.72 21.91
N LYS A 57 -0.76 -7.95 21.39
CA LYS A 57 -0.21 -6.75 22.04
C LYS A 57 -0.32 -5.58 21.09
N LEU A 58 -0.76 -4.45 21.63
CA LEU A 58 -0.76 -3.20 20.88
C LEU A 58 0.68 -2.76 20.60
N PRO A 59 0.94 -2.14 19.43
CA PRO A 59 2.22 -1.52 19.16
C PRO A 59 2.43 -0.30 20.05
N GLU A 60 3.68 -0.06 20.42
CA GLU A 60 4.09 1.20 21.05
C GLU A 60 3.72 2.40 20.17
N PRO A 61 3.42 3.58 20.74
CA PRO A 61 3.01 4.77 19.98
C PRO A 61 3.97 5.14 18.83
N GLU A 62 5.27 5.07 19.06
CA GLU A 62 6.29 5.32 18.02
C GLU A 62 6.28 4.25 16.92
N ALA A 63 6.05 2.98 17.26
CA ALA A 63 5.92 1.91 16.28
C ALA A 63 4.63 2.04 15.46
N LEU A 64 3.53 2.44 16.09
CA LEU A 64 2.26 2.71 15.40
C LEU A 64 2.42 3.86 14.38
N LYS A 65 3.09 4.94 14.79
CA LYS A 65 3.41 6.09 13.92
C LYS A 65 4.17 5.68 12.67
N ILE A 66 5.20 4.84 12.78
CA ILE A 66 5.95 4.33 11.61
C ILE A 66 5.02 3.54 10.69
N LYS A 67 4.26 2.59 11.24
CA LYS A 67 3.34 1.75 10.47
C LYS A 67 2.26 2.56 9.75
N LEU A 68 1.73 3.61 10.39
CA LEU A 68 0.76 4.52 9.76
C LEU A 68 1.35 5.26 8.57
N LEU A 69 2.59 5.74 8.68
CA LEU A 69 3.28 6.42 7.58
C LEU A 69 3.58 5.47 6.42
N GLU A 70 3.96 4.23 6.71
CA GLU A 70 4.17 3.19 5.70
C GLU A 70 2.88 2.87 4.93
N GLU A 71 1.77 2.70 5.64
CA GLU A 71 0.45 2.46 5.06
C GLU A 71 -0.03 3.64 4.22
N TYR A 72 0.12 4.87 4.72
CA TYR A 72 -0.19 6.09 3.98
C TYR A 72 0.55 6.16 2.64
N GLU A 73 1.86 5.90 2.64
CA GLU A 73 2.66 5.89 1.42
C GLU A 73 2.33 4.71 0.49
N ALA A 74 2.03 3.53 1.03
CA ALA A 74 1.59 2.38 0.25
C ALA A 74 0.30 2.68 -0.52
N ARG A 75 -0.69 3.31 0.14
CA ARG A 75 -1.93 3.76 -0.49
C ARG A 75 -1.68 4.78 -1.59
N LYS A 76 -0.83 5.77 -1.32
CA LYS A 76 -0.46 6.80 -2.30
C LYS A 76 0.23 6.22 -3.53
N ARG A 77 1.09 5.21 -3.37
CA ARG A 77 1.70 4.47 -4.49
C ARG A 77 0.64 3.72 -5.30
N ASN A 78 -0.26 3.00 -4.65
CA ASN A 78 -1.32 2.25 -5.33
C ASN A 78 -2.27 3.16 -6.12
N THR A 79 -2.59 4.37 -5.62
CA THR A 79 -3.39 5.35 -6.37
C THR A 79 -2.68 5.84 -7.64
N ARG A 80 -1.34 5.96 -7.60
CA ARG A 80 -0.53 6.38 -8.77
C ARG A 80 -0.36 5.26 -9.80
N GLU A 81 -0.34 4.01 -9.37
CA GLU A 81 -0.18 2.85 -10.26
C GLU A 81 -1.50 2.42 -10.92
N ASN A 82 -2.66 2.72 -10.32
CA ASN A 82 -3.99 2.49 -10.89
C ASN A 82 -4.40 3.55 -11.93
N VAL A 83 -3.52 3.88 -12.87
CA VAL A 83 -3.92 4.55 -14.11
C VAL A 83 -4.52 3.48 -15.03
N PRO A 84 -5.80 3.56 -15.43
CA PRO A 84 -6.44 2.55 -16.28
C PRO A 84 -5.71 2.47 -17.63
N GLY A 85 -4.94 1.41 -17.86
CA GLY A 85 -4.26 1.15 -19.14
C GLY A 85 -2.84 0.58 -19.07
N ALA A 86 -2.18 0.55 -17.91
CA ALA A 86 -0.81 0.06 -17.81
C ALA A 86 -0.75 -1.44 -17.39
N MET A 87 -0.99 -2.36 -18.32
CA MET A 87 -0.50 -3.74 -18.18
C MET A 87 1.01 -3.75 -18.46
N PHE A 88 1.84 -3.84 -17.42
CA PHE A 88 3.27 -4.08 -17.60
C PHE A 88 3.49 -5.53 -18.05
N VAL A 89 3.70 -5.72 -19.36
CA VAL A 89 4.26 -6.97 -19.89
C VAL A 89 5.73 -7.02 -19.48
N ASN A 90 6.08 -7.87 -18.52
CA ASN A 90 7.48 -8.19 -18.23
C ASN A 90 8.05 -9.02 -19.39
N LYS A 91 8.48 -8.35 -20.45
CA LYS A 91 9.19 -8.96 -21.57
C LYS A 91 10.66 -9.07 -21.19
N ASN A 92 11.01 -10.14 -20.48
CA ASN A 92 12.40 -10.62 -20.44
C ASN A 92 12.79 -11.13 -21.84
N SER A 93 13.02 -10.20 -22.77
CA SER A 93 13.66 -10.46 -24.05
C SER A 93 15.15 -10.16 -23.94
N GLY A 94 15.97 -11.21 -23.91
CA GLY A 94 17.40 -11.04 -24.16
C GLY A 94 18.30 -12.20 -23.70
N LYS A 95 18.25 -13.35 -24.36
CA LYS A 95 19.46 -14.13 -24.69
C LYS A 95 19.32 -14.76 -26.08
N SER A 96 19.90 -14.07 -27.06
CA SER A 96 20.37 -14.67 -28.32
C SER A 96 21.44 -15.71 -28.00
N ASN A 97 21.36 -16.91 -28.59
CA ASN A 97 22.43 -17.53 -29.40
C ASN A 97 22.06 -18.98 -29.83
N HIS A 98 22.50 -19.32 -31.05
CA HIS A 98 22.66 -20.66 -31.65
C HIS A 98 21.36 -21.35 -32.12
N ILE A 99 21.14 -21.80 -33.37
CA ILE A 99 21.98 -22.39 -34.45
C ILE A 99 21.33 -22.11 -35.82
N LYS A 100 22.14 -21.86 -36.87
CA LYS A 100 21.69 -21.85 -38.29
C LYS A 100 21.62 -23.27 -38.87
N LYS A 101 20.56 -23.59 -39.63
CA LYS A 101 20.51 -24.42 -40.86
C LYS A 101 19.04 -24.49 -41.33
N ASN A 102 18.66 -23.69 -42.32
CA ASN A 102 18.60 -23.95 -43.76
C ASN A 102 17.32 -24.68 -44.22
N GLU A 103 16.75 -24.16 -45.31
CA GLU A 103 15.74 -24.71 -46.24
C GLU A 103 14.25 -24.38 -45.97
N ASN A 104 13.74 -23.45 -46.80
CA ASN A 104 12.33 -23.28 -47.18
C ASN A 104 11.95 -24.36 -48.24
N PRO A 105 10.66 -24.72 -48.51
CA PRO A 105 9.52 -23.80 -48.53
C PRO A 105 8.13 -24.32 -48.05
N LYS A 106 7.24 -23.35 -47.78
CA LYS A 106 5.78 -23.32 -48.02
C LYS A 106 4.95 -24.59 -47.75
N LYS A 107 4.08 -24.52 -46.73
CA LYS A 107 2.74 -25.15 -46.80
C LYS A 107 1.68 -24.19 -46.31
N GLU A 108 0.68 -24.04 -47.16
CA GLU A 108 -0.41 -23.07 -47.14
C GLU A 108 -1.32 -23.27 -45.91
N CYS A 109 -1.72 -22.17 -45.26
CA CYS A 109 -2.96 -22.16 -44.49
C CYS A 109 -4.12 -22.07 -45.49
N PHE A 110 -4.82 -23.18 -45.72
CA PHE A 110 -6.12 -23.14 -46.35
C PHE A 110 -7.21 -22.81 -45.34
N LYS A 111 -8.05 -21.87 -45.77
CA LYS A 111 -9.13 -21.21 -45.06
C LYS A 111 -10.38 -22.08 -44.99
N GLY A 112 -11.08 -21.98 -43.85
CA GLY A 112 -12.54 -22.12 -43.74
C GLY A 112 -13.08 -23.54 -43.86
N SER A 113 -14.33 -23.82 -43.55
CA SER A 113 -15.35 -23.15 -42.76
C SER A 113 -16.50 -24.18 -42.69
N ILE A 114 -17.13 -24.30 -41.52
CA ILE A 114 -18.55 -24.66 -41.26
C ILE A 114 -19.23 -25.86 -41.96
N ALA A 115 -19.88 -26.65 -41.10
CA ALA A 115 -21.22 -27.26 -41.21
C ALA A 115 -21.51 -28.34 -42.26
N GLY A 116 -22.12 -29.41 -41.73
CA GLY A 116 -22.84 -30.48 -42.42
C GLY A 116 -23.33 -31.46 -41.37
#